data_AF-A0A7W2PRQ3-F1
#
_entry.id   AF-A0A7W2PRQ3-F1
#
_cell.length_a   1.000
_cell.length_b   1.000
_cell.length_c   1.000
_cell.angle_alpha   90.00
_cell.angle_beta   90.00
_cell.angle_gamma   90.00
#
_symmetry.space_group_name_H-M   'P 1'
#
loop_
_entity.id
_entity.type
_entity.pdbx_description
1 polymer ?
#
loop_
_entity_poly.entity_id
_entity_poly.type
_entity_poly.pdbx_seq_one_letter_code
_entity_poly.pdbx_strand_id
1 'polypeptide(L)'
;MATPTKQQKRAKRAASKAKQNRMVRSGQAVKASAGDSASVEQVYNKAMESGSYDAMFTKMKEAQESGGLVPMISVFLVDPLLALVLKGHKEEHATDYIVLVFTAYRAWLDGADEEAAMAWLESDEFQAAYVAASELVAKQQQKQFG
;
A
#
# COMPACT_ATOMS: atom_id res chain seq x y z
N MET A 1 16.59 -38.55 -6.16
CA MET A 1 15.21 -38.13 -6.50
C MET A 1 14.95 -36.79 -5.82
N ALA A 2 14.84 -35.70 -6.58
CA ALA A 2 14.70 -34.34 -6.03
C ALA A 2 13.21 -33.96 -5.93
N THR A 3 12.81 -33.44 -4.77
CA THR A 3 11.42 -33.22 -4.38
C THR A 3 10.74 -32.07 -5.15
N PRO A 4 9.43 -32.21 -5.48
CA PRO A 4 8.67 -31.30 -6.35
C PRO A 4 8.43 -29.89 -5.76
N THR A 5 8.74 -29.67 -4.48
CA THR A 5 8.41 -28.44 -3.74
C THR A 5 9.30 -27.24 -4.09
N LYS A 6 10.53 -27.47 -4.60
CA LYS A 6 11.45 -26.37 -4.95
C LYS A 6 11.15 -25.73 -6.31
N GLN A 7 10.44 -26.42 -7.20
CA GLN A 7 10.16 -25.93 -8.55
C GLN A 7 9.04 -24.86 -8.56
N GLN A 8 8.07 -24.97 -7.65
CA GLN A 8 6.95 -24.02 -7.52
C GLN A 8 7.40 -22.63 -7.01
N LYS A 9 8.45 -22.54 -6.17
CA LYS A 9 8.98 -21.26 -5.65
C LYS A 9 9.68 -20.41 -6.73
N ARG A 10 10.27 -21.03 -7.76
CA ARG A 10 10.87 -20.29 -8.91
C ARG A 10 9.82 -19.82 -9.91
N ALA A 11 8.76 -20.59 -10.12
CA ALA A 11 7.66 -20.19 -11.01
C ALA A 11 6.90 -18.96 -10.50
N LYS A 12 6.63 -18.87 -9.18
CA LYS A 12 5.95 -17.71 -8.58
C LYS A 12 6.76 -16.41 -8.68
N ARG A 13 8.09 -16.45 -8.54
CA ARG A 13 8.95 -15.27 -8.72
C ARG A 13 9.04 -14.79 -10.17
N ALA A 14 8.89 -15.69 -11.15
CA ALA A 14 8.89 -15.33 -12.56
C ALA A 14 7.57 -14.65 -12.99
N ALA A 15 6.44 -15.03 -12.39
CA ALA A 15 5.14 -14.41 -12.66
C ALA A 15 5.07 -12.94 -12.21
N SER A 16 5.61 -12.60 -11.04
CA SER A 16 5.70 -11.20 -10.59
C SER A 16 6.58 -10.35 -11.52
N LYS A 17 7.67 -10.93 -12.03
CA LYS A 17 8.56 -10.24 -13.00
C LYS A 17 7.93 -10.06 -14.38
N ALA A 18 7.01 -10.95 -14.77
CA ALA A 18 6.27 -10.84 -16.04
C ALA A 18 5.17 -9.76 -16.01
N LYS A 19 4.51 -9.52 -14.86
CA LYS A 19 3.63 -8.35 -14.69
C LYS A 19 4.43 -7.04 -14.71
N GLN A 20 5.59 -7.02 -14.05
CA GLN A 20 6.51 -5.88 -14.06
C GLN A 20 6.97 -5.55 -15.49
N ASN A 21 7.27 -6.56 -16.32
CA ASN A 21 7.72 -6.36 -17.70
C ASN A 21 6.58 -6.02 -18.69
N ARG A 22 5.31 -6.24 -18.32
CA ARG A 22 4.16 -5.80 -19.12
C ARG A 22 3.89 -4.30 -18.95
N MET A 23 4.18 -3.75 -17.77
CA MET A 23 4.04 -2.30 -17.49
C MET A 23 5.13 -1.45 -18.16
N VAL A 24 6.36 -1.96 -18.35
CA VAL A 24 7.41 -1.21 -19.07
C VAL A 24 7.22 -1.19 -20.60
N ARG A 25 6.33 -2.02 -21.17
CA ARG A 25 6.09 -2.05 -22.63
C ARG A 25 4.77 -1.43 -23.07
N SER A 26 3.97 -0.88 -22.16
CA SER A 26 2.92 0.10 -22.48
C SER A 26 3.51 1.51 -22.63
N GLY A 27 4.62 1.62 -23.38
CA GLY A 27 5.17 2.87 -23.88
C GLY A 27 4.34 3.42 -25.03
N GLN A 28 3.02 3.52 -24.86
CA GLN A 28 2.15 4.19 -25.80
C GLN A 28 1.98 5.64 -25.34
N ALA A 29 2.85 6.48 -25.90
CA ALA A 29 2.82 7.93 -25.91
C ALA A 29 1.59 8.60 -25.27
N VAL A 30 1.70 8.95 -24.00
CA VAL A 30 0.87 10.02 -23.45
C VAL A 30 1.50 11.33 -23.88
N LYS A 31 0.96 11.92 -24.94
CA LYS A 31 1.12 13.36 -25.21
C LYS A 31 0.82 14.07 -23.89
N ALA A 32 1.79 14.82 -23.38
CA ALA A 32 1.57 15.77 -22.31
C ALA A 32 0.40 16.68 -22.70
N SER A 33 -0.74 16.51 -22.02
CA SER A 33 -1.81 17.49 -22.03
C SER A 33 -1.79 18.18 -20.68
N ALA A 34 -1.88 19.50 -20.74
CA ALA A 34 -1.67 20.47 -19.68
C ALA A 34 -2.32 20.10 -18.33
N GLY A 35 -1.54 20.20 -17.25
CA GLY A 35 -2.04 20.36 -15.88
C GLY A 35 -2.05 19.11 -14.98
N ASP A 36 -1.22 18.10 -15.26
CA ASP A 36 -1.28 16.77 -14.62
C ASP A 36 -0.99 16.82 -13.11
N SER A 37 -2.05 16.89 -12.31
CA SER A 37 -2.00 16.45 -10.92
C SER A 37 -1.78 14.94 -10.99
N ALA A 38 -0.53 14.49 -10.79
CA ALA A 38 -0.11 13.11 -10.98
C ALA A 38 -1.14 12.15 -10.36
N SER A 39 -1.73 11.24 -11.14
CA SER A 39 -2.80 10.36 -10.64
C SER A 39 -2.34 9.52 -9.44
N VAL A 40 -3.27 9.04 -8.62
CA VAL A 40 -2.97 8.18 -7.47
C VAL A 40 -2.12 6.96 -7.85
N GLU A 41 -2.39 6.35 -9.00
CA GLU A 41 -1.58 5.27 -9.54
C GLU A 41 -0.15 5.71 -9.87
N GLN A 42 0.05 6.92 -10.39
CA GLN A 42 1.40 7.44 -10.66
C GLN A 42 2.17 7.70 -9.37
N VAL A 43 1.53 8.28 -8.34
CA VAL A 43 2.14 8.47 -7.02
C VAL A 43 2.54 7.12 -6.43
N TYR A 44 1.63 6.14 -6.50
CA TYR A 44 1.89 4.79 -6.02
C TYR A 44 3.05 4.11 -6.76
N ASN A 45 3.03 4.09 -8.10
CA ASN A 45 4.08 3.46 -8.90
C ASN A 45 5.45 4.11 -8.67
N LYS A 46 5.51 5.43 -8.56
CA LYS A 46 6.76 6.15 -8.29
C LYS A 46 7.31 5.86 -6.88
N ALA A 47 6.44 5.76 -5.88
CA ALA A 47 6.84 5.37 -4.53
C ALA A 47 7.33 3.91 -4.47
N MET A 48 6.72 3.01 -5.25
CA MET A 48 7.20 1.63 -5.43
C MET A 48 8.58 1.56 -6.10
N GLU A 49 8.76 2.26 -7.23
CA GLU A 49 10.03 2.25 -7.98
C GLU A 49 11.20 2.85 -7.18
N SER A 50 10.92 3.83 -6.33
CA SER A 50 11.92 4.47 -5.47
C SER A 50 12.22 3.70 -4.17
N GLY A 51 11.48 2.63 -3.87
CA GLY A 51 11.59 1.91 -2.59
C GLY A 51 11.09 2.72 -1.39
N SER A 52 10.29 3.76 -1.62
CA SER A 52 9.77 4.63 -0.54
C SER A 52 8.86 3.87 0.43
N TYR A 53 8.21 2.80 -0.02
CA TYR A 53 7.37 1.96 0.83
C TYR A 53 8.13 1.01 1.76
N ASP A 54 9.40 0.68 1.49
CA ASP A 54 10.14 -0.30 2.30
C ASP A 54 10.28 0.17 3.76
N ALA A 55 10.59 1.45 3.94
CA ALA A 55 10.70 2.07 5.26
C ALA A 55 9.33 2.15 5.97
N MET A 56 8.27 2.46 5.22
CA MET A 56 6.90 2.53 5.77
C MET A 56 6.41 1.13 6.18
N PHE A 57 6.57 0.12 5.34
CA PHE A 57 6.16 -1.26 5.59
C PHE A 57 6.90 -1.87 6.78
N THR A 58 8.19 -1.58 6.93
CA THR A 58 8.97 -2.02 8.09
C THR A 58 8.40 -1.42 9.38
N LYS A 59 8.13 -0.12 9.42
CA LYS A 59 7.51 0.55 10.58
C LYS A 59 6.10 0.02 10.87
N MET A 60 5.30 -0.20 9.83
CA MET A 60 3.96 -0.78 9.97
C MET A 60 4.03 -2.17 10.59
N LYS A 61 4.97 -3.02 10.15
CA LYS A 61 5.18 -4.35 10.72
C LYS A 61 5.61 -4.29 12.18
N GLU A 62 6.59 -3.44 12.53
CA GLU A 62 7.03 -3.26 13.92
C GLU A 62 5.89 -2.76 14.82
N ALA A 63 5.07 -1.84 14.33
CA ALA A 63 3.88 -1.37 15.03
C ALA A 63 2.83 -2.49 15.18
N GLN A 64 2.67 -3.33 14.15
CA GLN A 64 1.79 -4.50 14.18
C GLN A 64 2.22 -5.52 15.25
N GLU A 65 3.53 -5.81 15.35
CA GLU A 65 4.07 -6.75 16.33
C GLU A 65 4.02 -6.21 17.76
N SER A 66 4.13 -4.89 17.94
CA SER A 66 4.15 -4.26 19.27
C SER A 66 2.77 -3.98 19.86
N GLY A 67 1.76 -3.70 19.03
CA GLY A 67 0.42 -3.35 19.53
C GLY A 67 -0.75 -3.66 18.59
N GLY A 68 -0.53 -4.49 17.56
CA GLY A 68 -1.59 -5.01 16.70
C GLY A 68 -1.98 -4.10 15.53
N LEU A 69 -3.20 -4.27 15.03
CA LEU A 69 -3.66 -3.59 13.81
C LEU A 69 -3.79 -2.07 13.97
N VAL A 70 -4.23 -1.59 15.14
CA VAL A 70 -4.46 -0.16 15.36
C VAL A 70 -3.15 0.66 15.22
N PRO A 71 -2.04 0.30 15.88
CA PRO A 71 -0.75 0.98 15.66
C PRO A 71 -0.24 0.86 14.23
N MET A 72 -0.38 -0.31 13.59
CA MET A 72 0.02 -0.51 12.19
C MET A 72 -0.70 0.47 11.26
N ILE A 73 -2.03 0.58 11.40
CA ILE A 73 -2.83 1.50 10.58
C ILE A 73 -2.50 2.96 10.95
N SER A 74 -2.26 3.25 12.22
CA SER A 74 -1.89 4.61 12.66
C SER A 74 -0.60 5.09 12.01
N VAL A 75 0.41 4.23 11.86
CA VAL A 75 1.66 4.55 11.14
C VAL A 75 1.38 4.94 9.69
N PHE A 76 0.49 4.21 9.01
CA PHE A 76 0.10 4.52 7.64
C PHE A 76 -0.70 5.82 7.54
N LEU A 77 -1.63 6.07 8.47
CA LEU A 77 -2.48 7.26 8.45
C LEU A 77 -1.72 8.57 8.67
N VAL A 78 -0.54 8.51 9.29
CA VAL A 78 0.36 9.68 9.46
C VAL A 78 1.47 9.71 8.42
N ASP A 79 1.49 8.78 7.47
CA ASP A 79 2.57 8.70 6.49
C ASP A 79 2.53 9.90 5.50
N PRO A 80 3.69 10.50 5.18
CA PRO A 80 3.77 11.61 4.25
C PRO A 80 3.21 11.30 2.85
N LEU A 81 3.29 10.05 2.37
CA LEU A 81 2.77 9.68 1.06
C LEU A 81 1.25 9.72 1.02
N LEU A 82 0.58 9.28 2.09
CA LEU A 82 -0.87 9.40 2.22
C LEU A 82 -1.29 10.88 2.29
N ALA A 83 -0.56 11.70 3.06
CA ALA A 83 -0.84 13.13 3.14
C ALA A 83 -0.69 13.84 1.78
N LEU A 84 0.29 13.43 0.95
CA LEU A 84 0.46 13.93 -0.41
C LEU A 84 -0.74 13.56 -1.30
N VAL A 85 -1.22 12.32 -1.20
CA VAL A 85 -2.40 11.85 -1.94
C VAL A 85 -3.66 12.61 -1.53
N LEU A 86 -3.91 12.75 -0.23
CA LEU A 86 -5.06 13.49 0.30
C LEU A 86 -5.04 14.99 -0.08
N LYS A 87 -3.86 15.59 -0.19
CA LYS A 87 -3.72 17.00 -0.60
C LYS A 87 -3.88 17.20 -2.11
N GLY A 88 -3.44 16.23 -2.91
CA GLY A 88 -3.44 16.31 -4.37
C GLY A 88 -4.74 15.82 -5.03
N HIS A 89 -5.54 15.02 -4.33
CA HIS A 89 -6.71 14.35 -4.90
C HIS A 89 -7.96 14.51 -4.05
N LYS A 90 -9.13 14.34 -4.67
CA LYS A 90 -10.41 14.21 -3.96
C LYS A 90 -10.41 12.96 -3.08
N GLU A 91 -11.19 12.98 -2.00
CA GLU A 91 -11.31 11.87 -1.02
C GLU A 91 -11.55 10.51 -1.67
N GLU A 92 -12.33 10.46 -2.75
CA GLU A 92 -12.66 9.24 -3.51
C GLU A 92 -11.39 8.47 -3.94
N HIS A 93 -10.33 9.19 -4.34
CA HIS A 93 -9.09 8.59 -4.81
C HIS A 93 -8.15 8.17 -3.67
N ALA A 94 -8.37 8.67 -2.46
CA ALA A 94 -7.59 8.25 -1.30
C ALA A 94 -7.95 6.81 -0.91
N THR A 95 -9.22 6.41 -1.04
CA THR A 95 -9.66 5.03 -0.79
C THR A 95 -8.96 4.04 -1.73
N ASP A 96 -8.89 4.35 -3.03
CA ASP A 96 -8.18 3.52 -4.01
C ASP A 96 -6.69 3.39 -3.66
N TYR A 97 -6.07 4.49 -3.22
CA TYR A 97 -4.68 4.49 -2.76
C TYR A 97 -4.48 3.57 -1.55
N ILE A 98 -5.37 3.66 -0.56
CA ILE A 98 -5.31 2.85 0.66
C ILE A 98 -5.34 1.36 0.31
N VAL A 99 -6.27 0.95 -0.56
CA VAL A 99 -6.39 -0.44 -1.01
C VAL A 99 -5.11 -0.90 -1.72
N LEU A 100 -4.55 -0.09 -2.63
CA LEU A 100 -3.30 -0.40 -3.33
C LEU A 100 -2.13 -0.60 -2.36
N VAL A 101 -1.97 0.29 -1.39
CA VAL A 101 -0.86 0.25 -0.42
C VAL A 101 -0.98 -0.95 0.51
N PHE A 102 -2.17 -1.23 1.06
CA PHE A 102 -2.35 -2.38 1.95
C PHE A 102 -2.23 -3.71 1.20
N THR A 103 -2.67 -3.77 -0.05
CA THR A 103 -2.44 -4.94 -0.92
C THR A 103 -0.95 -5.17 -1.13
N ALA A 104 -0.19 -4.11 -1.43
CA ALA A 104 1.26 -4.18 -1.55
C ALA A 104 1.95 -4.60 -0.24
N TYR A 105 1.48 -4.08 0.89
CA TYR A 105 1.98 -4.44 2.21
C TYR A 105 1.78 -5.92 2.51
N ARG A 106 0.58 -6.47 2.25
CA ARG A 106 0.28 -7.90 2.42
C ARG A 106 1.16 -8.76 1.50
N ALA A 107 1.27 -8.38 0.22
CA ALA A 107 2.16 -9.05 -0.72
C ALA A 107 3.64 -9.02 -0.29
N TRP A 108 4.09 -7.96 0.39
CA TRP A 108 5.44 -7.85 0.94
C TRP A 108 5.62 -8.66 2.25
N LEU A 109 4.62 -8.65 3.14
CA LEU A 109 4.68 -9.24 4.47
C LEU A 109 4.61 -10.77 4.43
N ASP A 110 3.60 -11.34 3.77
CA ASP A 110 3.34 -12.78 3.73
C ASP A 110 3.17 -13.34 2.31
N GLY A 111 3.21 -12.48 1.28
CA GLY A 111 3.02 -12.89 -0.10
C GLY A 111 1.58 -13.20 -0.45
N ALA A 112 0.62 -12.68 0.32
CA ALA A 112 -0.80 -12.74 -0.02
C ALA A 112 -1.07 -12.13 -1.40
N ASP A 113 -2.05 -12.70 -2.09
CA ASP A 113 -2.57 -12.14 -3.33
C ASP A 113 -3.59 -11.03 -3.04
N GLU A 114 -4.01 -10.36 -4.12
CA GLU A 114 -4.95 -9.24 -4.07
C GLU A 114 -6.30 -9.66 -3.48
N GLU A 115 -6.78 -10.87 -3.77
CA GLU A 115 -8.04 -11.39 -3.24
C GLU A 115 -7.97 -11.60 -1.72
N ALA A 116 -6.90 -12.22 -1.22
CA ALA A 116 -6.70 -12.39 0.22
C ALA A 116 -6.45 -11.05 0.95
N ALA A 117 -5.81 -10.09 0.28
CA ALA A 117 -5.63 -8.74 0.84
C ALA A 117 -6.96 -7.99 0.91
N MET A 118 -7.79 -8.06 -0.12
CA MET A 118 -9.13 -7.46 -0.15
C MET A 118 -10.04 -8.07 0.90
N ALA A 119 -10.10 -9.41 1.00
CA ALA A 119 -10.88 -10.07 2.04
C ALA A 119 -10.46 -9.68 3.46
N TRP A 120 -9.16 -9.42 3.67
CA TRP A 120 -8.65 -8.91 4.94
C TRP A 120 -9.03 -7.44 5.18
N LEU A 121 -8.95 -6.59 4.17
CA LEU A 121 -9.37 -5.18 4.25
C LEU A 121 -10.87 -5.05 4.53
N GLU A 122 -11.69 -5.91 3.96
CA GLU A 122 -13.14 -5.96 4.17
C GLU A 122 -13.54 -6.62 5.50
N SER A 123 -12.60 -7.21 6.23
CA SER A 123 -12.90 -7.88 7.50
C SER A 123 -13.30 -6.88 8.60
N ASP A 124 -14.25 -7.28 9.44
CA ASP A 124 -14.71 -6.48 10.58
C ASP A 124 -13.55 -6.09 11.52
N GLU A 125 -12.57 -6.98 11.69
CA GLU A 125 -11.40 -6.73 12.53
C GLU A 125 -10.56 -5.57 11.98
N PHE A 126 -10.30 -5.56 10.67
CA PHE A 126 -9.55 -4.50 10.02
C PHE A 126 -10.34 -3.18 10.02
N GLN A 127 -11.62 -3.22 9.65
CA GLN A 127 -12.48 -2.03 9.61
C GLN A 127 -12.59 -1.38 10.99
N ALA A 128 -12.80 -2.17 12.05
CA ALA A 128 -12.82 -1.66 13.43
C ALA A 128 -11.47 -1.06 13.85
N ALA A 129 -10.37 -1.73 13.49
CA ALA A 129 -9.03 -1.21 13.78
C ALA A 129 -8.73 0.08 12.99
N TYR A 130 -9.23 0.20 11.76
CA TYR A 130 -9.07 1.39 10.93
C TYR A 130 -9.80 2.59 11.53
N VAL A 131 -11.05 2.41 11.94
CA VAL A 131 -11.82 3.45 12.65
C VAL A 131 -11.10 3.88 13.93
N ALA A 132 -10.69 2.92 14.77
CA ALA A 132 -9.96 3.22 16.01
C ALA A 132 -8.64 3.96 15.76
N ALA A 133 -7.88 3.57 14.74
CA ALA A 133 -6.65 4.24 14.34
C ALA A 133 -6.91 5.66 13.84
N SER A 134 -7.95 5.86 13.01
CA SER A 134 -8.33 7.18 12.51
C SER A 134 -8.70 8.15 13.64
N GLU A 135 -9.47 7.69 14.63
CA GLU A 135 -9.81 8.49 15.81
C GLU A 135 -8.57 8.85 16.63
N LEU A 136 -7.66 7.89 16.80
CA LEU A 136 -6.42 8.07 17.56
C LEU A 136 -5.53 9.10 16.87
N VAL A 137 -5.34 8.98 15.56
CA VAL A 137 -4.55 9.92 14.75
C VAL A 137 -5.20 11.31 14.74
N ALA A 138 -6.52 11.40 14.60
CA ALA A 138 -7.24 12.68 14.66
C ALA A 138 -7.04 13.39 16.02
N LYS A 139 -7.13 12.64 17.13
CA LYS A 139 -6.86 13.15 18.49
C LYS A 139 -5.40 13.59 18.66
N GLN A 140 -4.45 12.88 18.06
CA GLN A 140 -3.03 13.24 18.11
C GLN A 140 -2.75 14.51 17.30
N GLN A 141 -3.31 14.62 16.10
CA GLN A 141 -3.16 15.80 15.24
C GLN A 141 -3.81 17.04 15.88
N GLN A 142 -5.00 16.92 16.48
CA GLN A 142 -5.63 18.02 17.21
C GLN A 142 -4.77 18.56 18.36
N LYS A 143 -4.09 17.68 19.10
CA LYS A 143 -3.18 18.08 20.18
C LYS A 143 -1.89 18.74 19.71
N GLN A 144 -1.50 18.57 18.45
CA GLN A 144 -0.29 19.14 17.89
C GLN A 144 -0.50 20.59 17.39
N PHE A 145 -1.76 21.02 17.25
CA PHE A 145 -2.15 22.36 16.76
C PHE A 145 -2.96 23.19 17.78
N GLY A 146 -3.14 22.70 19.01
CA GLY A 146 -3.80 23.42 20.11
C GLY A 146 -2.80 23.86 21.18
#